data_AF-A0A5J4WVR1-F1
#
_entry.id   AF-A0A5J4WVR1-F1
#
_cell.length_a   1.000
_cell.length_b   1.000
_cell.length_c   1.000
_cell.angle_alpha   90.00
_cell.angle_beta   90.00
_cell.angle_gamma   90.00
#
_symmetry.space_group_name_H-M   'P 1'
#
loop_
_entity.id
_entity.type
_entity.pdbx_description
1 polymer ?
#
loop_
_entity_poly.entity_id
_entity_poly.type
_entity_poly.pdbx_seq_one_letter_code
_entity_poly.pdbx_strand_id
1 'polypeptide(L)'
;MNIPPVLNLYRQMSLPHQILALVPPEFEVPLPSAKFAVFPPQFRELSKPHLELFDLDEEFASERVALIKMTNKCTNAEDELESCIQESGEILGINVILEQIVLLKHLLQI
;
A
#
# COMPACT_ATOMS: atom_id res chain seq x y z
N MET A 1 -37.29 21.83 -76.30
CA MET A 1 -37.30 21.16 -74.98
C MET A 1 -38.59 20.35 -74.86
N ASN A 2 -38.51 19.01 -74.88
CA ASN A 2 -39.69 18.13 -74.79
C ASN A 2 -39.95 17.80 -73.30
N ILE A 3 -40.67 18.70 -72.63
CA ILE A 3 -40.99 18.67 -71.19
C ILE A 3 -42.03 17.59 -70.78
N PRO A 4 -43.04 17.25 -71.60
CA PRO A 4 -44.13 16.36 -71.18
C PRO A 4 -43.74 14.91 -70.82
N PRO A 5 -42.84 14.23 -71.56
CA PRO A 5 -42.45 12.85 -71.23
C PRO A 5 -41.73 12.73 -69.88
N VAL A 6 -40.93 13.74 -69.53
CA VAL A 6 -40.11 13.75 -68.31
C VAL A 6 -41.00 13.89 -67.07
N LEU A 7 -42.00 14.77 -67.09
CA LEU A 7 -42.93 14.96 -65.98
C LEU A 7 -43.79 13.73 -65.71
N ASN A 8 -44.18 13.00 -66.75
CA ASN A 8 -44.92 11.74 -66.59
C ASN A 8 -44.06 10.65 -65.93
N LEU A 9 -42.77 10.61 -66.25
CA LEU A 9 -41.83 9.67 -65.65
C LEU A 9 -41.61 9.96 -64.15
N TYR A 10 -41.49 11.23 -63.74
CA TYR A 10 -41.45 11.61 -62.31
C TYR A 10 -42.68 11.10 -61.55
N ARG A 11 -43.87 11.23 -62.15
CA ARG A 11 -45.14 10.75 -61.56
C ARG A 11 -45.20 9.22 -61.48
N GLN A 12 -44.73 8.52 -62.51
CA GLN A 12 -44.66 7.05 -62.51
C GLN A 12 -43.69 6.49 -61.47
N MET A 13 -42.59 7.21 -61.20
CA MET A 13 -41.59 6.82 -60.21
C MET A 13 -41.90 7.34 -58.79
N SER A 14 -43.03 8.01 -58.57
CA SER A 14 -43.42 8.62 -57.29
C SER A 14 -42.34 9.57 -56.72
N LEU A 15 -41.62 10.25 -57.60
CA LEU A 15 -40.57 11.21 -57.23
C LEU A 15 -41.11 12.64 -57.28
N PRO A 16 -40.83 13.48 -56.26
CA PRO A 16 -41.19 14.88 -56.30
C PRO A 16 -40.43 15.59 -57.41
N HIS A 17 -41.14 16.37 -58.23
CA HIS A 17 -40.53 17.22 -59.25
C HIS A 17 -40.00 18.50 -58.60
N GLN A 18 -38.81 18.39 -57.98
CA GLN A 18 -38.13 19.50 -57.32
C GLN A 18 -36.75 19.73 -57.93
N ILE A 19 -36.25 20.96 -57.81
CA ILE A 19 -34.87 21.29 -58.17
C ILE A 19 -33.96 20.56 -57.16
N LEU A 20 -32.99 19.81 -57.67
CA LEU A 20 -32.03 19.10 -56.84
C LEU A 20 -31.14 20.11 -56.10
N ALA A 21 -31.07 20.00 -54.78
CA ALA A 21 -30.10 20.73 -53.97
C ALA A 21 -28.82 19.88 -53.85
N LEU A 22 -27.65 20.54 -53.85
CA LEU A 22 -26.40 19.84 -53.56
C LEU A 22 -26.34 19.52 -52.06
N VAL A 23 -26.12 18.25 -51.75
CA VAL A 23 -25.74 17.82 -50.40
C VAL A 23 -24.24 18.10 -50.25
N PRO A 24 -23.81 18.89 -49.25
CA PRO A 24 -22.40 19.09 -49.00
C PRO A 24 -21.77 17.75 -48.56
N PRO A 25 -20.59 17.39 -49.08
CA PRO A 25 -19.92 16.17 -48.66
C PRO A 25 -19.51 16.27 -47.19
N GLU A 26 -19.76 15.21 -46.43
CA GLU A 26 -19.16 15.03 -45.11
C GLU A 26 -17.78 14.40 -45.30
N PHE A 27 -16.74 15.11 -44.85
CA PHE A 27 -15.37 14.60 -44.85
C PHE A 27 -15.02 14.13 -43.44
N GLU A 28 -14.85 12.82 -43.28
CA GLU A 28 -14.30 12.28 -42.04
C GLU A 28 -12.78 12.49 -42.01
N VAL A 29 -12.28 13.01 -40.89
CA VAL A 29 -10.84 13.02 -40.60
C VAL A 29 -10.57 11.81 -39.70
N PRO A 30 -9.90 10.76 -40.20
CA PRO A 30 -9.66 9.57 -39.40
C PRO A 30 -8.79 9.94 -38.20
N LEU A 31 -9.23 9.54 -37.01
CA LEU A 31 -8.44 9.70 -35.79
C LEU A 31 -7.16 8.84 -35.89
N PRO A 32 -6.04 9.29 -35.29
CA PRO A 32 -4.88 8.42 -35.12
C PRO A 32 -5.27 7.11 -34.43
N SER A 33 -4.60 6.02 -34.79
CA SER A 33 -4.91 4.71 -34.19
C SER A 33 -4.71 4.73 -32.68
N ALA A 34 -5.74 4.32 -31.94
CA ALA A 34 -5.66 4.20 -30.50
C ALA A 34 -4.62 3.12 -30.14
N LYS A 35 -3.69 3.46 -29.26
CA LYS A 35 -2.74 2.50 -28.69
C LYS A 35 -3.23 2.12 -27.30
N PHE A 36 -3.33 0.82 -27.05
CA PHE A 36 -3.60 0.30 -25.72
C PHE A 36 -2.36 0.45 -24.84
N ALA A 37 -2.56 0.74 -23.55
CA ALA A 37 -1.48 0.66 -22.58
C ALA A 37 -1.10 -0.81 -22.38
N VAL A 38 0.20 -1.10 -22.39
CA VAL A 38 0.75 -2.42 -22.08
C VAL A 38 1.63 -2.32 -20.84
N PHE A 39 1.64 -3.38 -20.04
CA PHE A 39 2.59 -3.47 -18.93
C PHE A 39 4.03 -3.54 -19.49
N PRO A 40 5.00 -2.86 -18.85
CA PRO A 40 6.40 -3.00 -19.21
C PRO A 40 6.90 -4.43 -18.92
N PRO A 41 8.02 -4.86 -19.54
CA PRO A 41 8.67 -6.12 -19.18
C PRO A 41 8.94 -6.19 -17.67
N GLN A 42 8.50 -7.26 -17.02
CA GLN A 42 8.68 -7.44 -15.58
C GLN A 42 10.10 -7.92 -15.30
N PHE A 43 10.84 -7.16 -14.48
CA PHE A 43 12.14 -7.59 -13.96
C PHE A 43 11.96 -8.59 -12.82
N ARG A 44 13.01 -9.34 -12.50
CA ARG A 44 13.00 -10.25 -11.36
C ARG A 44 12.94 -9.45 -10.06
N GLU A 45 11.84 -9.56 -9.34
CA GLU A 45 11.69 -8.98 -8.00
C GLU A 45 12.47 -9.80 -6.96
N LEU A 46 12.90 -9.15 -5.88
CA LEU A 46 13.48 -9.84 -4.74
C LEU A 46 12.43 -10.76 -4.11
N SER A 47 12.87 -11.87 -3.51
CA SER A 47 11.99 -12.67 -2.69
C SER A 47 11.41 -11.81 -1.57
N LYS A 48 10.15 -12.07 -1.20
CA LYS A 48 9.52 -11.44 -0.05
C LYS A 48 10.40 -11.66 1.20
N PRO A 49 10.45 -10.69 2.13
CA PRO A 49 11.15 -10.89 3.39
C PRO A 49 10.62 -12.14 4.09
N HIS A 50 11.50 -12.85 4.79
CA HIS A 50 11.12 -14.02 5.56
C HIS A 50 10.20 -13.60 6.71
N LEU A 51 9.16 -14.39 6.95
CA LEU A 51 8.28 -14.19 8.09
C LEU A 51 8.88 -14.86 9.32
N GLU A 52 9.27 -14.07 10.31
CA GLU A 52 9.70 -14.53 11.62
C GLU A 52 8.47 -14.64 12.54
N LEU A 53 8.36 -15.76 13.25
CA LEU A 53 7.24 -16.04 14.15
C LEU A 53 7.70 -15.75 15.59
N PHE A 54 7.46 -14.52 16.04
CA PHE A 54 7.74 -14.11 17.42
C PHE A 54 6.58 -14.44 18.36
N ASP A 55 6.91 -14.77 19.61
CA ASP A 55 5.92 -14.77 20.69
C ASP A 55 5.68 -13.32 21.13
N LEU A 56 4.57 -12.75 20.68
CA LEU A 56 4.24 -11.35 20.95
C LEU A 56 4.01 -11.08 22.44
N ASP A 57 3.57 -12.08 23.21
CA ASP A 57 3.34 -11.91 24.64
C ASP A 57 4.66 -11.83 25.42
N GLU A 58 5.74 -12.39 24.87
CA GLU A 58 7.10 -12.27 25.41
C GLU A 58 7.77 -10.98 24.94
N GLU A 59 7.78 -10.72 23.63
CA GLU A 59 8.48 -9.56 23.05
C GLU A 59 7.84 -8.22 23.43
N PHE A 60 6.53 -8.17 23.62
CA PHE A 60 5.78 -6.95 23.97
C PHE A 60 5.19 -7.00 25.39
N ALA A 61 5.73 -7.87 26.25
CA ALA A 61 5.34 -7.90 27.66
C ALA A 61 5.51 -6.51 28.28
N SER A 62 4.42 -5.95 28.82
CA SER A 62 4.58 -4.78 29.70
C SER A 62 5.46 -5.15 30.89
N GLU A 63 6.17 -4.18 31.45
CA GLU A 63 7.04 -4.36 32.63
C GLU A 63 6.29 -5.09 33.77
N ARG A 64 5.02 -4.74 33.99
CA ARG A 64 4.17 -5.39 34.98
C ARG A 64 3.94 -6.88 34.69
N VAL A 65 3.66 -7.24 33.45
CA VAL A 65 3.43 -8.64 33.04
C VAL A 65 4.74 -9.44 33.12
N ALA A 66 5.85 -8.85 32.68
CA ALA A 66 7.18 -9.44 32.82
C ALA A 66 7.55 -9.72 34.29
N LEU A 67 7.30 -8.75 35.18
CA LEU A 67 7.51 -8.92 36.63
C LEU A 67 6.65 -10.02 37.24
N ILE A 68 5.37 -10.13 36.84
CA ILE A 68 4.50 -11.23 37.31
C ILE A 68 5.04 -12.57 36.83
N LYS A 69 5.42 -12.68 35.54
CA LYS A 69 5.99 -13.91 34.95
C LYS A 69 7.29 -14.30 35.67
N MET A 70 8.15 -13.34 35.98
CA MET A 70 9.40 -13.55 36.71
C MET A 70 9.15 -13.96 38.18
N THR A 71 8.23 -13.28 38.88
CA THR A 71 7.90 -13.61 40.28
C THR A 71 7.39 -15.05 40.42
N ASN A 72 6.64 -15.54 39.43
CA ASN A 72 6.17 -16.92 39.43
C ASN A 72 7.29 -17.96 39.23
N LYS A 73 8.46 -17.55 38.72
CA LYS A 73 9.64 -18.40 38.53
C LYS A 73 10.57 -18.39 39.74
N CYS A 74 10.59 -17.31 40.53
CA CYS A 74 11.39 -17.21 41.76
C CYS A 74 10.83 -18.16 42.83
N THR A 75 11.54 -19.23 43.15
CA THR A 75 11.20 -20.09 44.28
C THR A 75 11.88 -19.57 45.56
N ASN A 76 11.42 -20.00 46.74
CA ASN A 76 11.87 -19.48 48.04
C ASN A 76 13.32 -19.90 48.44
N ALA A 77 14.21 -20.12 47.47
CA ALA A 77 15.62 -20.38 47.71
C ALA A 77 16.38 -19.05 47.83
N GLU A 78 17.20 -18.91 48.87
CA GLU A 78 18.01 -17.69 49.11
C GLU A 78 18.97 -17.40 47.93
N ASP A 79 19.41 -18.43 47.22
CA ASP A 79 20.31 -18.33 46.06
C ASP A 79 19.63 -17.72 44.81
N GLU A 80 18.29 -17.81 44.70
CA GLU A 80 17.54 -17.25 43.56
C GLU A 80 17.16 -15.77 43.77
N LEU A 81 17.21 -15.29 45.02
CA LEU A 81 16.79 -13.95 45.38
C LEU A 81 17.61 -12.87 44.67
N GLU A 82 18.92 -13.03 44.59
CA GLU A 82 19.82 -12.08 43.94
C GLU A 82 19.53 -11.98 42.43
N SER A 83 19.36 -13.12 41.77
CA SER A 83 18.99 -13.18 40.35
C SER A 83 17.62 -12.53 40.09
N CYS A 84 16.65 -12.75 40.97
CA CYS A 84 15.31 -12.15 40.83
C CYS A 84 15.34 -10.63 41.04
N ILE A 85 16.17 -10.12 41.96
CA ILE A 85 16.37 -8.67 42.15
C ILE A 85 17.04 -8.07 40.91
N GLN A 86 18.03 -8.74 40.33
CA GLN A 86 18.73 -8.27 39.14
C GLN A 86 17.79 -8.24 37.92
N GLU A 87 17.06 -9.32 37.64
CA GLU A 87 16.11 -9.40 36.52
C GLU A 87 14.97 -8.38 36.68
N SER A 88 14.51 -8.12 37.91
CA SER A 88 13.56 -7.04 38.20
C SER A 88 14.11 -5.66 37.82
N GLY A 89 15.40 -5.42 38.14
CA GLY A 89 16.09 -4.17 37.83
C GLY A 89 16.28 -3.97 36.33
N GLU A 90 16.46 -5.05 35.57
CA GLU A 90 16.50 -5.05 34.10
C GLU A 90 15.11 -4.75 33.52
N ILE A 91 14.07 -5.43 33.97
CA ILE A 91 12.68 -5.20 33.51
C ILE A 91 12.24 -3.75 33.77
N LEU A 92 12.59 -3.17 34.91
CA LEU A 92 12.25 -1.80 35.28
C LEU A 92 13.20 -0.75 34.69
N GLY A 93 14.24 -1.15 33.94
CA GLY A 93 15.23 -0.24 33.37
C GLY A 93 16.10 0.50 34.41
N ILE A 94 16.07 0.07 35.67
CA ILE A 94 16.84 0.67 36.77
C ILE A 94 18.34 0.50 36.52
N ASN A 95 18.75 -0.61 35.91
CA ASN A 95 20.16 -0.88 35.65
C ASN A 95 20.79 0.16 34.71
N VAL A 96 20.04 0.57 33.67
CA VAL A 96 20.45 1.62 32.72
C VAL A 96 20.62 2.96 33.43
N ILE A 97 19.72 3.28 34.38
CA ILE A 97 19.80 4.51 35.18
C ILE A 97 21.02 4.47 36.10
N LEU A 98 21.30 3.33 36.74
CA LEU A 98 22.46 3.17 37.61
C LEU A 98 23.77 3.31 36.85
N GLU A 99 23.89 2.71 35.67
CA GLU A 99 25.06 2.87 34.79
C GLU A 99 25.28 4.33 34.39
N GLN A 100 24.21 5.04 34.04
CA GLN A 100 24.27 6.48 33.72
C GLN A 100 24.70 7.31 34.92
N ILE A 101 24.17 7.03 36.12
CA ILE A 101 24.56 7.74 37.35
C ILE A 101 26.03 7.47 37.70
N VAL A 102 26.51 6.24 37.57
CA VAL A 102 27.93 5.89 37.80
C VAL A 102 28.84 6.62 36.81
N LEU A 103 28.47 6.63 35.53
CA LEU A 103 29.20 7.35 34.48
C LEU A 103 29.21 8.86 34.76
N LEU A 104 28.07 9.45 35.13
CA LEU A 104 27.98 10.85 35.51
C LEU A 104 28.82 11.17 36.75
N LYS A 105 28.85 10.29 37.76
CA LYS A 105 29.70 10.47 38.94
C LYS A 105 31.19 10.44 38.58
N HIS A 106 31.61 9.53 37.70
CA HIS A 106 32.99 9.51 37.20
C HIS A 106 33.34 10.77 36.40
N LEU A 107 32.41 11.31 35.61
CA LEU A 107 32.60 12.54 34.87
C LEU A 107 32.61 13.80 35.75
N LEU A 108 31.90 13.77 36.87
CA LEU A 108 31.78 14.89 37.83
C LEU A 108 32.82 14.84 38.96
N GLN A 109 33.72 13.86 38.96
CA GLN A 109 34.81 13.77 39.93
C GLN A 109 35.98 14.71 39.53
N ILE A 110 35.74 16.02 39.65
CA ILE A 110 36.73 17.12 39.74
C ILE A 110 36.64 17.70 41.15
#